data_AF-A0A538S7Q6-F1
#
_entry.id   AF-A0A538S7Q6-F1
#
_cell.length_a   1.000
_cell.length_b   1.000
_cell.length_c   1.000
_cell.angle_alpha   90.00
_cell.angle_beta   90.00
_cell.angle_gamma   90.00
#
_symmetry.space_group_name_H-M   'P 1'
#
loop_
_entity.id
_entity.type
_entity.pdbx_description
1 polymer ?
#
loop_
_entity_poly.entity_id
_entity_poly.type
_entity_poly.pdbx_seq_one_letter_code
_entity_poly.pdbx_strand_id
1 'polypeptide(L)'
;MIAFIAGRAAFIIEPMAEKLRPILRVVTGNDAQGRSRVLFDGAAPNANPGAVSASAAMTEPGIADGMKVDVEGNVYRTGPGGIHVIDPKGKLLGRIRIPDQCTNMAWGDADWRSLYITTYTSVFRTRVNVPGVPVW
;
A
#
# COMPACT_ATOMS: atom_id res chain seq x y z
N MET A 1 1.55 -14.67 -11.79
CA MET A 1 2.75 -14.99 -12.59
C MET A 1 3.96 -14.76 -11.68
N ILE A 2 4.73 -15.81 -11.40
CA ILE A 2 5.85 -15.79 -10.45
C ILE A 2 7.12 -15.46 -11.24
N ALA A 3 7.85 -14.42 -10.85
CA ALA A 3 9.17 -14.11 -11.42
C ALA A 3 10.23 -14.36 -10.34
N PHE A 4 11.08 -15.37 -10.57
CA PHE A 4 12.27 -15.62 -9.76
C PHE A 4 13.44 -14.80 -10.32
N ILE A 5 14.14 -14.04 -9.48
CA ILE A 5 15.48 -13.54 -9.80
C ILE A 5 16.42 -13.79 -8.61
N ALA A 6 17.41 -14.65 -8.85
CA ALA A 6 18.66 -14.80 -8.11
C ALA A 6 18.59 -14.96 -6.57
N GLY A 7 18.36 -16.19 -6.11
CA GLY A 7 19.00 -16.73 -4.89
C GLY A 7 18.62 -16.14 -3.53
N ARG A 8 17.73 -15.15 -3.46
CA ARG A 8 17.05 -14.73 -2.23
C ARG A 8 15.56 -14.72 -2.49
N ALA A 9 14.77 -15.25 -1.56
CA ALA A 9 13.31 -15.24 -1.62
C ALA A 9 12.78 -13.80 -1.42
N ALA A 10 13.07 -12.92 -2.36
CA ALA A 10 12.61 -11.55 -2.36
C ALA A 10 11.30 -11.51 -3.16
N PHE A 11 10.20 -11.25 -2.46
CA PHE A 11 8.87 -10.97 -3.01
C PHE A 11 8.12 -12.15 -3.63
N ILE A 12 7.68 -13.08 -2.79
CA ILE A 12 6.34 -13.64 -3.01
C ILE A 12 5.34 -12.60 -2.47
N ILE A 13 4.92 -11.67 -3.34
CA ILE A 13 3.52 -11.25 -3.25
C ILE A 13 2.79 -12.53 -3.58
N GLU A 14 2.17 -13.19 -2.59
CA GLU A 14 1.36 -14.39 -2.89
C GLU A 14 0.48 -14.06 -4.10
N PRO A 15 0.35 -14.96 -5.10
CA PRO A 15 -0.62 -14.73 -6.15
C PRO A 15 -1.92 -14.41 -5.44
N MET A 16 -2.39 -13.17 -5.58
CA MET A 16 -3.46 -12.62 -4.76
C MET A 16 -4.74 -13.27 -5.24
N ALA A 17 -4.94 -14.51 -4.80
CA ALA A 17 -6.02 -15.39 -5.21
C ALA A 17 -7.35 -14.84 -4.69
N GLU A 18 -7.30 -14.08 -3.60
CA GLU A 18 -8.40 -13.24 -3.14
C GLU A 18 -8.27 -11.82 -3.67
N LYS A 19 -9.35 -11.31 -4.28
CA LYS A 19 -9.51 -9.91 -4.63
C LYS A 19 -9.38 -9.06 -3.35
N LEU A 20 -8.41 -8.13 -3.31
CA LEU A 20 -8.26 -7.20 -2.19
C LEU A 20 -9.58 -6.48 -1.93
N ARG A 21 -10.07 -6.56 -0.69
CA ARG A 21 -11.29 -5.89 -0.24
C ARG A 21 -10.91 -4.65 0.56
N PRO A 22 -11.63 -3.52 0.40
CA PRO A 22 -11.47 -2.38 1.27
C PRO A 22 -11.68 -2.75 2.74
N ILE A 23 -10.82 -2.24 3.60
CA ILE A 23 -11.12 -2.09 5.02
C ILE A 23 -11.98 -0.83 5.13
N LEU A 24 -13.27 -1.02 5.38
CA LEU A 24 -14.23 0.09 5.54
C LEU A 24 -14.20 0.71 6.94
N ARG A 25 -13.55 0.04 7.90
CA ARG A 25 -13.43 0.49 9.28
C ARG A 25 -11.98 0.35 9.74
N VAL A 26 -11.31 1.49 9.91
CA VAL A 26 -9.95 1.53 10.45
C VAL A 26 -10.03 2.00 11.90
N VAL A 27 -9.60 1.11 12.79
CA VAL A 27 -9.51 1.36 14.23
C VAL A 27 -8.03 1.46 14.56
N THR A 28 -7.55 2.66 14.89
CA THR A 28 -6.20 2.82 15.45
C THR A 28 -6.26 3.81 16.61
N GLY A 29 -5.37 3.61 17.58
CA GLY A 29 -5.33 4.41 18.80
C GLY A 29 -6.31 3.94 19.87
N ASN A 30 -5.87 4.13 21.11
CA ASN A 30 -6.68 3.94 22.29
C ASN A 30 -7.05 5.33 22.84
N ASP A 31 -8.27 5.52 23.35
CA ASP A 31 -8.55 6.69 24.17
C ASP A 31 -7.71 6.67 25.47
N ALA A 32 -7.84 7.72 26.29
CA ALA A 32 -7.13 7.79 27.57
C ALA A 32 -7.44 6.61 28.52
N GLN A 33 -8.46 5.81 28.20
CA GLN A 33 -8.92 4.63 28.94
C GLN A 33 -8.53 3.31 28.25
N GLY A 34 -7.71 3.33 27.20
CA GLY A 34 -7.27 2.10 26.54
C GLY A 34 -8.25 1.54 25.51
N ARG A 35 -9.37 2.23 25.21
CA ARG A 35 -10.40 1.71 24.29
C ARG A 35 -10.09 2.13 22.87
N SER A 36 -10.16 1.16 21.96
CA SER A 36 -10.05 1.37 20.52
C SER A 36 -10.95 2.50 20.01
N ARG A 37 -10.36 3.52 19.37
CA ARG A 37 -11.12 4.56 18.65
C ARG A 37 -11.24 4.20 17.17
N VAL A 38 -12.44 4.37 16.62
CA VAL A 38 -12.66 4.31 15.17
C VAL A 38 -12.13 5.62 14.59
N LEU A 39 -11.08 5.53 13.76
CA LEU A 39 -10.54 6.70 13.08
C LEU A 39 -11.35 7.02 11.82
N PHE A 40 -11.84 5.98 11.14
CA PHE A 40 -12.65 6.09 9.93
C PHE A 40 -13.75 5.01 9.93
N ASP A 41 -14.99 5.42 9.74
CA ASP A 41 -16.18 4.55 9.58
C ASP A 41 -16.93 4.91 8.28
N GLY A 42 -16.17 5.07 7.19
CA GLY A 42 -16.67 5.57 5.90
C GLY A 42 -15.55 5.98 4.93
N ALA A 43 -15.93 6.57 3.80
CA ALA A 43 -14.97 7.13 2.83
C ALA A 43 -14.08 8.20 3.50
N ALA A 44 -12.83 8.33 3.03
CA ALA A 44 -11.90 9.31 3.59
C ALA A 44 -12.50 10.73 3.51
N PRO A 45 -12.50 11.50 4.62
CA PRO A 45 -12.98 12.88 4.59
C PRO A 45 -12.12 13.68 3.60
N ASN A 46 -12.78 14.38 2.67
CA ASN A 46 -12.19 15.13 1.54
C ASN A 46 -11.70 14.30 0.33
N ALA A 47 -12.14 13.06 0.18
CA ALA A 47 -12.04 12.38 -1.12
C ALA A 47 -12.77 13.21 -2.18
N ASN A 48 -12.05 13.77 -3.16
CA ASN A 48 -12.68 14.36 -4.34
C ASN A 48 -12.79 13.28 -5.43
N PRO A 49 -13.98 12.69 -5.66
CA PRO A 49 -14.13 11.58 -6.61
C PRO A 49 -13.91 12.03 -8.07
N GLY A 50 -13.92 13.34 -8.33
CA GLY A 50 -13.90 13.90 -9.69
C GLY A 50 -12.52 14.17 -10.28
N ALA A 51 -11.43 13.99 -9.54
CA ALA A 51 -10.09 14.41 -9.96
C ALA A 51 -9.11 13.23 -10.14
N VAL A 52 -9.38 12.35 -11.11
CA VAL A 52 -8.35 11.42 -11.60
C VAL A 52 -8.35 11.43 -13.13
N SER A 53 -7.44 12.20 -13.72
CA SER A 53 -7.05 12.03 -15.12
C SER A 53 -5.83 11.12 -15.20
N ALA A 54 -5.84 10.14 -16.09
CA ALA A 54 -4.64 9.38 -16.42
C ALA A 54 -3.62 10.32 -17.07
N SER A 55 -2.36 10.31 -16.62
CA SER A 55 -1.30 11.03 -17.34
C SER A 55 -1.00 10.29 -18.65
N ALA A 56 -0.75 11.05 -19.72
CA ALA A 56 -0.76 10.60 -21.12
C ALA A 56 0.25 9.48 -21.50
N ALA A 57 1.09 9.02 -20.57
CA ALA A 57 2.10 7.99 -20.80
C ALA A 57 1.83 6.66 -20.07
N MET A 58 0.68 6.51 -19.40
CA MET A 58 0.44 5.38 -18.50
C MET A 58 -0.82 4.60 -18.92
N THR A 59 -0.65 3.30 -19.17
CA THR A 59 -1.72 2.40 -19.63
C THR A 59 -2.73 2.06 -18.53
N GLU A 60 -2.43 2.39 -17.28
CA GLU A 60 -3.32 2.22 -16.13
C GLU A 60 -3.53 3.58 -15.45
N PRO A 61 -4.73 3.87 -14.95
CA PRO A 61 -5.02 5.12 -14.27
C PRO A 61 -4.18 5.26 -12.99
N GLY A 62 -3.87 6.51 -12.65
CA GLY A 62 -3.22 6.88 -11.41
C GLY A 62 -1.88 7.58 -11.56
N ILE A 63 -1.43 8.31 -10.55
CA ILE A 63 -0.14 9.02 -10.50
C ILE A 63 0.65 8.61 -9.27
N ALA A 64 1.92 9.01 -9.23
CA ALA A 64 2.69 8.89 -8.00
C ALA A 64 2.43 10.07 -7.06
N ASP A 65 2.34 9.72 -5.80
CA ASP A 65 2.11 10.56 -4.63
C ASP A 65 3.00 10.00 -3.48
N GLY A 66 2.43 9.25 -2.53
CA GLY A 66 3.17 8.71 -1.39
C GLY A 66 4.27 7.69 -1.74
N MET A 67 5.34 7.75 -0.96
CA MET A 67 6.51 6.86 -1.05
C MET A 67 7.06 6.55 0.35
N LYS A 68 7.49 5.31 0.57
CA LYS A 68 8.19 4.87 1.78
C LYS A 68 9.23 3.78 1.48
N VAL A 69 9.99 3.38 2.50
CA VAL A 69 11.09 2.41 2.40
C VAL A 69 10.93 1.33 3.46
N ASP A 70 11.22 0.08 3.10
CA ASP A 70 11.25 -1.06 4.03
C ASP A 70 12.64 -1.24 4.69
N VAL A 71 12.79 -2.22 5.59
CA VAL A 71 14.08 -2.44 6.29
C VAL A 71 15.22 -2.94 5.38
N GLU A 72 14.92 -3.40 4.16
CA GLU A 72 15.92 -3.84 3.18
C GLU A 72 16.30 -2.71 2.20
N GLY A 73 15.69 -1.53 2.33
CA GLY A 73 15.91 -0.39 1.46
C GLY A 73 15.06 -0.40 0.19
N ASN A 74 14.09 -1.31 0.06
CA ASN A 74 13.20 -1.28 -1.09
C ASN A 74 12.23 -0.11 -0.99
N VAL A 75 12.06 0.61 -2.09
CA VAL A 75 11.17 1.75 -2.22
C VAL A 75 9.78 1.26 -2.63
N TYR A 76 8.79 1.59 -1.82
CA TYR A 76 7.38 1.42 -2.10
C TYR A 76 6.82 2.77 -2.51
N ARG A 77 6.31 2.87 -3.74
CA ARG A 77 5.81 4.12 -4.31
C ARG A 77 4.43 3.91 -4.92
N THR A 78 3.49 4.81 -4.67
CA THR A 78 2.25 4.86 -5.44
C THR A 78 2.53 5.10 -6.93
N GLY A 79 1.66 4.61 -7.79
CA GLY A 79 1.72 4.84 -9.21
C GLY A 79 0.57 4.18 -9.95
N PRO A 80 0.61 4.20 -11.28
CA PRO A 80 -0.37 3.51 -12.11
C PRO A 80 -0.60 2.07 -11.68
N GLY A 81 -1.86 1.74 -11.45
CA GLY A 81 -2.29 0.39 -11.10
C GLY A 81 -1.86 -0.09 -9.71
N GLY A 82 -1.39 0.79 -8.82
CA GLY A 82 -1.17 0.49 -7.40
C GLY A 82 0.22 0.85 -6.87
N ILE A 83 0.81 -0.01 -6.05
CA ILE A 83 2.10 0.24 -5.39
C ILE A 83 3.23 -0.46 -6.14
N HIS A 84 4.21 0.30 -6.59
CA HIS A 84 5.42 -0.19 -7.24
C HIS A 84 6.48 -0.44 -6.16
N VAL A 85 7.09 -1.62 -6.20
CA VAL A 85 8.18 -2.00 -5.29
C VAL A 85 9.47 -2.01 -6.09
N ILE A 86 10.45 -1.22 -5.66
CA ILE A 86 11.68 -0.94 -6.40
C ILE A 86 12.85 -1.23 -5.48
N ASP A 87 13.86 -1.95 -5.95
CA ASP A 87 15.04 -2.25 -5.13
C ASP A 87 15.94 -1.00 -4.94
N PRO A 88 16.91 -1.01 -4.01
CA PRO A 88 17.82 0.12 -3.80
C PRO A 88 18.63 0.55 -5.03
N LYS A 89 18.70 -0.30 -6.07
CA LYS A 89 19.39 -0.02 -7.33
C LYS A 89 18.45 0.55 -8.40
N GLY A 90 17.19 0.81 -8.06
CA GLY A 90 16.19 1.37 -8.96
C GLY A 90 15.48 0.34 -9.85
N LYS A 91 15.67 -0.95 -9.63
CA LYS A 91 15.01 -2.00 -10.41
C LYS A 91 13.60 -2.24 -9.88
N LEU A 92 12.60 -2.20 -10.77
CA LEU A 92 11.23 -2.60 -10.44
C LEU A 92 11.19 -4.10 -10.12
N LEU A 93 10.82 -4.42 -8.88
CA LEU A 93 10.67 -5.79 -8.37
C LEU A 93 9.26 -6.33 -8.61
N GLY A 94 8.25 -5.46 -8.50
CA GLY A 94 6.87 -5.86 -8.69
C GLY A 94 5.86 -4.73 -8.47
N ARG A 95 4.58 -5.06 -8.63
CA ARG A 95 3.44 -4.16 -8.43
C ARG A 95 2.35 -4.83 -7.59
N ILE A 96 1.98 -4.23 -6.48
CA ILE A 96 0.79 -4.59 -5.71
C ILE A 96 -0.41 -3.90 -6.37
N ARG A 97 -1.32 -4.68 -6.96
CA ARG A 97 -2.48 -4.16 -7.69
C ARG A 97 -3.55 -3.65 -6.73
N ILE A 98 -3.97 -2.41 -6.90
CA ILE A 98 -5.05 -1.78 -6.13
C ILE A 98 -6.07 -1.22 -7.13
N PRO A 99 -7.38 -1.47 -6.94
CA PRO A 99 -8.41 -1.10 -7.92
C PRO A 99 -8.86 0.37 -7.82
N ASP A 100 -7.97 1.28 -7.43
CA ASP A 100 -8.23 2.73 -7.32
C ASP A 100 -6.88 3.50 -7.24
N GLN A 101 -6.91 4.82 -7.43
CA GLN A 101 -5.73 5.68 -7.33
C GLN A 101 -5.22 5.71 -5.88
N CYS A 102 -4.01 5.19 -5.69
CA CYS A 102 -3.36 5.19 -4.39
C CYS A 102 -2.79 6.58 -4.08
N THR A 103 -3.02 7.06 -2.86
CA THR A 103 -2.51 8.36 -2.37
C THR A 103 -1.33 8.17 -1.43
N ASN A 104 -1.36 7.18 -0.54
CA ASN A 104 -0.28 6.90 0.40
C ASN A 104 -0.29 5.43 0.85
N MET A 105 0.75 5.02 1.57
CA MET A 105 0.81 3.72 2.24
C MET A 105 1.66 3.79 3.50
N ALA A 106 1.47 2.88 4.45
CA ALA A 106 2.35 2.72 5.61
C ALA A 106 2.32 1.28 6.11
N TRP A 107 3.40 0.83 6.74
CA TRP A 107 3.38 -0.43 7.46
C TRP A 107 2.70 -0.25 8.81
N GLY A 108 2.06 -1.32 9.28
CA GLY A 108 1.46 -1.41 10.60
C GLY A 108 1.42 -2.86 11.08
N ASP A 109 0.61 -3.07 12.13
CA ASP A 109 0.62 -4.24 13.02
C ASP A 109 1.93 -4.41 13.80
N ALA A 110 1.89 -5.25 14.83
CA ALA A 110 3.01 -5.46 15.76
C ALA A 110 4.29 -5.98 15.08
N ASP A 111 4.15 -6.64 13.93
CA ASP A 111 5.26 -7.19 13.16
C ASP A 111 5.68 -6.33 11.95
N TRP A 112 5.06 -5.16 11.77
CA TRP A 112 5.33 -4.23 10.67
C TRP A 112 5.21 -4.86 9.27
N ARG A 113 4.45 -5.95 9.12
CA ARG A 113 4.30 -6.68 7.85
C ARG A 113 2.95 -6.48 7.18
N SER A 114 2.12 -5.61 7.71
CA SER A 114 0.88 -5.20 7.05
C SER A 114 1.08 -3.86 6.38
N LEU A 115 0.91 -3.82 5.06
CA LEU A 115 0.92 -2.59 4.29
C LEU A 115 -0.51 -2.06 4.17
N TYR A 116 -0.78 -0.96 4.87
CA TYR A 116 -2.00 -0.18 4.74
C TYR A 116 -1.84 0.79 3.59
N ILE A 117 -2.83 0.87 2.70
CA ILE A 117 -2.78 1.67 1.48
C ILE A 117 -4.03 2.53 1.44
N THR A 118 -3.85 3.84 1.33
CA THR A 118 -4.97 4.77 1.16
C THR A 118 -5.20 5.01 -0.32
N THR A 119 -6.47 5.01 -0.71
CA THR A 119 -6.94 5.56 -1.98
C THR A 119 -7.83 6.76 -1.68
N TYR A 120 -8.41 7.39 -2.70
CA TYR A 120 -9.39 8.46 -2.43
C TYR A 120 -10.59 7.93 -1.66
N THR A 121 -11.10 6.76 -2.03
CA THR A 121 -12.39 6.29 -1.51
C THR A 121 -12.27 5.28 -0.37
N SER A 122 -11.12 4.62 -0.25
CA SER A 122 -10.98 3.39 0.53
C SER A 122 -9.61 3.27 1.18
N VAL A 123 -9.52 2.43 2.22
CA VAL A 123 -8.26 1.92 2.74
C VAL A 123 -8.17 0.43 2.43
N PHE A 124 -7.02 -0.02 1.95
CA PHE A 124 -6.71 -1.44 1.76
C PHE A 124 -5.64 -1.87 2.75
N ARG A 125 -5.59 -3.17 3.06
CA ARG A 125 -4.49 -3.80 3.79
C ARG A 125 -4.08 -5.06 3.05
N THR A 126 -2.79 -5.26 2.92
CA THR A 126 -2.22 -6.52 2.45
C THR A 126 -1.01 -6.90 3.29
N ARG A 127 -0.66 -8.17 3.28
CA ARG A 127 0.55 -8.67 3.95
C ARG A 127 1.73 -8.62 2.99
N VAL A 128 2.89 -8.25 3.52
CA VAL A 128 4.17 -8.23 2.81
C VAL A 128 5.21 -9.01 3.61
N ASN A 129 6.21 -9.55 2.91
CA ASN A 129 7.24 -10.38 3.54
C ASN A 129 8.36 -9.58 4.20
N VAL A 130 8.58 -8.35 3.74
CA VAL A 130 9.62 -7.47 4.28
C VAL A 130 8.94 -6.44 5.19
N PRO A 131 9.32 -6.36 6.47
CA PRO A 131 8.74 -5.40 7.39
C PRO A 131 9.15 -3.98 7.02
N GLY A 132 8.28 -3.02 7.36
CA GLY A 132 8.61 -1.60 7.30
C GLY A 132 9.63 -1.19 8.36
N VAL A 133 10.20 0.01 8.20
CA VAL A 133 10.98 0.64 9.26
C VAL A 133 10.04 1.02 10.42
N PRO A 134 10.25 0.51 11.65
CA PRO A 134 9.46 0.90 12.80
C PRO A 134 9.59 2.41 13.05
N VAL A 135 8.47 3.11 13.16
CA VAL A 135 8.47 4.56 13.36
C VAL A 135 8.24 5.00 14.80
N TRP A 136 7.74 4.14 15.70
CA TRP A 136 7.78 4.26 17.16
C TRP A 136 7.25 2.98 17.81
#